data_AF-A0A536HS55-F1
#
_entry.id   AF-A0A536HS55-F1
#
_cell.length_a   1.000
_cell.length_b   1.000
_cell.length_c   1.000
_cell.angle_alpha   90.00
_cell.angle_beta   90.00
_cell.angle_gamma   90.00
#
_symmetry.space_group_name_H-M   'P 1'
#
loop_
_entity.id
_entity.type
_entity.pdbx_description
1 polymer ?
#
loop_
_entity_poly.entity_id
_entity_poly.type
_entity_poly.pdbx_seq_one_letter_code
_entity_poly.pdbx_strand_id
1 'polypeptide(L)' 'WMWWPNARLFGYAEGQTPAVGAIMVQGISWSSPVGHVAYVESVNSDGSFTVSEMNYGRWGVVDYRTIKSTSGLDLLRFIY' A
#
# COMPACT_ATOMS: atom_id res chain seq x y z
N TRP A 1 -6.11 15.59 -0.38
CA TRP A 1 -6.47 14.57 -1.38
C TRP A 1 -5.92 13.25 -0.88
N MET A 2 -6.78 12.28 -0.59
CA MET A 2 -6.36 11.03 0.06
C MET A 2 -6.98 9.86 -0.71
N TRP A 3 -6.17 8.86 -1.05
CA TRP A 3 -6.63 7.69 -1.81
C TRP A 3 -7.67 6.88 -1.03
N TRP A 4 -7.32 6.50 0.20
CA TRP A 4 -8.16 5.66 1.05
C TRP A 4 -9.58 6.21 1.27
N PRO A 5 -9.78 7.43 1.84
CA PRO A 5 -11.12 7.92 2.16
C PRO A 5 -11.97 8.18 0.92
N ASN A 6 -11.34 8.36 -0.25
CA ASN A 6 -12.03 8.57 -1.51
C ASN A 6 -12.39 7.26 -2.22
N ALA A 7 -11.69 6.16 -1.96
CA ALA A 7 -11.88 4.89 -2.64
C ALA A 7 -13.35 4.44 -2.62
N ARG A 8 -13.95 4.44 -1.43
CA ARG A 8 -15.36 4.10 -1.24
C ARG A 8 -16.33 5.05 -1.94
N LEU A 9 -16.02 6.35 -1.97
CA LEU A 9 -16.83 7.36 -2.67
C LEU A 9 -16.84 7.12 -4.19
N PHE A 10 -15.75 6.58 -4.73
CA PHE A 10 -15.63 6.18 -6.13
C PHE A 10 -16.08 4.75 -6.41
N GLY A 11 -16.62 4.03 -5.41
CA GLY A 11 -17.18 2.69 -5.58
C GLY A 11 -16.18 1.54 -5.47
N TYR A 12 -14.93 1.81 -5.06
CA TYR A 12 -13.94 0.77 -4.81
C TYR A 12 -14.14 0.10 -3.45
N ALA A 13 -13.84 -1.19 -3.37
CA ALA A 13 -13.81 -1.90 -2.11
C ALA A 13 -12.52 -1.57 -1.34
N GLU A 14 -12.58 -1.61 -0.02
CA GLU A 14 -11.48 -1.21 0.85
C GLU A 14 -11.36 -2.16 2.05
N GLY A 15 -10.15 -2.49 2.49
CA GLY A 15 -9.90 -3.30 3.69
C GLY A 15 -8.47 -3.21 4.27
N GLN A 16 -8.16 -4.14 5.16
CA GLN A 16 -6.85 -4.23 5.85
C GLN A 16 -6.03 -5.44 5.42
N THR A 17 -6.55 -6.25 4.50
CA THR A 17 -5.90 -7.50 4.06
C THR A 17 -5.22 -7.27 2.70
N PRO A 18 -3.93 -7.60 2.55
CA PRO A 18 -3.27 -7.54 1.26
C PRO A 18 -3.92 -8.52 0.29
N ALA A 19 -4.12 -8.09 -0.96
CA ALA A 19 -4.59 -8.93 -2.05
C ALA A 19 -3.80 -8.57 -3.30
N VAL A 20 -3.48 -9.58 -4.13
CA VAL A 20 -2.83 -9.36 -5.43
C VAL A 20 -3.70 -8.43 -6.26
N GLY A 21 -3.11 -7.40 -6.85
CA GLY A 21 -3.81 -6.39 -7.61
C GLY A 21 -4.31 -5.18 -6.82
N ALA A 22 -4.30 -5.26 -5.48
CA ALA A 22 -4.74 -4.15 -4.64
C ALA A 22 -3.74 -2.98 -4.68
N ILE A 23 -4.26 -1.78 -4.43
CA ILE A 23 -3.42 -0.62 -4.10
C ILE A 23 -3.20 -0.60 -2.59
N MET A 24 -1.96 -0.82 -2.18
CA MET A 24 -1.51 -0.56 -0.82
C MET A 24 -1.44 0.95 -0.59
N VAL A 25 -2.09 1.43 0.46
CA VAL A 25 -2.07 2.83 0.89
C VAL A 25 -1.37 2.92 2.23
N GLN A 26 -0.27 3.67 2.28
CA GLN A 26 0.37 4.12 3.50
C GLN A 26 -0.16 5.52 3.84
N GLY A 27 -0.77 5.65 5.02
CA GLY A 27 -1.23 6.93 5.54
C GLY A 27 -0.11 7.93 5.82
N ILE A 28 -0.50 9.19 6.00
CA ILE A 28 0.41 10.29 6.32
C ILE A 28 1.10 10.04 7.67
N SER A 29 2.42 10.16 7.69
CA SER A 29 3.23 10.04 8.89
C SER A 29 4.40 11.03 8.87
N TRP A 30 5.17 11.10 9.96
CA TRP A 30 6.39 11.92 10.01
C TRP A 30 7.40 11.53 8.91
N SER A 31 7.54 10.24 8.62
CA SER A 31 8.44 9.74 7.57
C SER A 31 7.80 9.75 6.17
N SER A 32 6.50 10.00 6.07
CA SER A 32 5.73 10.05 4.81
C SER A 32 4.67 11.16 4.87
N PRO A 33 5.07 12.45 4.76
CA PRO A 33 4.18 13.58 5.05
C PRO A 33 2.97 13.73 4.12
N VAL A 34 3.00 13.08 2.96
CA VAL A 34 1.90 13.05 1.98
C VAL A 34 1.27 11.65 1.85
N GLY A 35 1.73 10.68 2.65
CA GLY A 35 1.43 9.27 2.47
C GLY A 35 2.14 8.67 1.26
N HIS A 36 1.86 7.41 0.97
CA HIS A 36 2.44 6.71 -0.17
C HIS A 36 1.49 5.62 -0.68
N VAL A 37 1.65 5.22 -1.94
CA VAL A 37 0.86 4.13 -2.54
C VAL A 37 1.74 3.18 -3.33
N ALA A 38 1.38 1.90 -3.33
CA ALA A 38 2.09 0.83 -4.01
C ALA A 38 1.10 -0.19 -4.60
N TYR A 39 1.51 -0.91 -5.64
CA TYR A 39 0.71 -2.00 -6.22
C TYR A 39 1.13 -3.34 -5.63
N VAL A 40 0.18 -4.18 -5.20
CA VAL A 40 0.47 -5.50 -4.63
C VAL A 40 0.68 -6.52 -5.76
N GLU A 41 1.94 -6.92 -5.94
CA GLU A 41 2.38 -7.90 -6.94
C GLU A 41 2.11 -9.34 -6.53
N SER A 42 2.35 -9.67 -5.25
CA SER A 42 2.18 -11.02 -4.73
C SER A 42 1.86 -11.01 -3.24
N VAL A 43 1.12 -12.03 -2.78
CA VAL A 43 0.84 -12.26 -1.36
C VAL A 43 1.28 -13.69 -1.03
N ASN A 44 2.15 -13.83 -0.04
CA ASN A 44 2.68 -15.10 0.44
C ASN A 44 1.74 -15.72 1.48
N SER A 45 1.88 -17.03 1.69
CA SER A 45 1.07 -17.79 2.65
C SER A 45 1.27 -17.37 4.11
N ASP A 46 2.41 -16.73 4.43
CA ASP A 46 2.72 -16.20 5.76
C ASP A 46 2.14 -14.80 6.01
N GLY A 47 1.40 -14.25 5.04
CA GLY A 47 0.81 -12.92 5.10
C GLY A 47 1.77 -11.78 4.71
N SER A 48 3.03 -12.09 4.41
CA SER A 48 3.92 -11.12 3.76
C SER A 48 3.50 -10.90 2.30
N PHE A 49 3.84 -9.75 1.74
CA PHE A 49 3.46 -9.43 0.36
C PHE A 49 4.52 -8.56 -0.30
N THR A 50 4.67 -8.71 -1.61
CA THR A 50 5.56 -7.88 -2.43
C THR A 50 4.75 -6.81 -3.14
N VAL A 51 5.27 -5.60 -3.16
CA VAL A 51 4.70 -4.48 -3.92
C VAL A 51 5.68 -3.96 -4.96
N SER A 52 5.15 -3.37 -6.03
CA SER A 52 5.87 -2.53 -6.98
C SER A 52 5.37 -1.09 -6.92
N GLU A 53 6.29 -0.17 -7.20
CA GLU A 53 6.23 1.16 -6.61
C GLU A 53 7.29 2.05 -7.23
N MET A 54 7.10 3.37 -7.20
CA MET A 54 8.10 4.30 -7.73
C MET A 54 8.40 5.39 -6.72
N ASN A 55 9.64 5.87 -6.73
CA ASN A 55 10.09 7.00 -5.92
C ASN A 55 10.12 6.71 -4.41
N TYR A 56 10.06 5.45 -4.00
CA TYR A 56 10.27 5.06 -2.61
C TYR A 56 11.76 4.87 -2.32
N GLY A 57 12.44 4.04 -3.12
CA GLY A 57 13.88 3.81 -2.99
C GLY A 57 14.74 4.85 -3.72
N ARG A 58 14.30 5.27 -4.93
CA ARG A 58 15.00 6.27 -5.77
C ARG A 58 14.03 7.02 -6.67
N TRP A 59 14.32 8.30 -6.91
CA TRP A 59 13.52 9.16 -7.79
C TRP A 59 13.47 8.60 -9.23
N GLY A 60 12.25 8.40 -9.75
CA GLY A 60 12.01 7.97 -11.13
C GLY A 60 12.38 6.50 -11.42
N VAL A 61 12.55 5.68 -10.38
CA VAL A 61 12.90 4.26 -10.51
C VAL A 61 11.79 3.42 -9.90
N VAL A 62 11.38 2.38 -10.62
CA VAL A 62 10.50 1.35 -10.06
C VAL A 62 11.31 0.51 -9.08
N ASP A 63 10.81 0.40 -7.86
CA ASP A 63 11.37 -0.46 -6.83
C ASP A 63 10.34 -1.48 -6.35
N TYR A 64 10.87 -2.57 -5.79
CA TYR A 64 10.08 -3.67 -5.25
C TYR A 64 10.46 -3.87 -3.79
N ARG A 65 9.45 -3.97 -2.93
CA ARG A 65 9.68 -4.28 -1.51
C ARG A 65 8.76 -5.39 -1.03
N THR A 66 9.31 -6.23 -0.16
CA THR A 66 8.53 -7.23 0.58
C THR A 66 8.20 -6.70 1.96
N ILE A 67 6.91 -6.56 2.25
CA ILE A 67 6.40 -6.18 3.56
C ILE A 67 6.11 -7.47 4.32
N LYS A 68 6.83 -7.68 5.41
CA LYS A 68 6.78 -8.94 6.18
C LYS A 68 5.56 -9.07 7.08
N SER A 69 5.01 -7.95 7.55
CA SER A 69 3.81 -7.92 8.37
C SER A 69 3.18 -6.54 8.30
N THR A 70 1.86 -6.49 8.42
CA THR A 70 1.09 -5.25 8.64
C THR A 70 0.90 -4.94 10.12
N SER A 71 1.32 -5.83 11.03
CA SER A 71 1.24 -5.62 12.48
C SER A 71 2.11 -4.43 12.90
N GLY A 72 1.50 -3.45 13.57
CA GLY A 72 2.14 -2.18 13.94
C GLY A 72 2.24 -1.16 12.80
N LEU A 73 1.71 -1.48 11.61
CA LEU A 73 1.56 -0.54 10.49
C LEU A 73 0.11 -0.05 10.43
N ASP A 74 -0.36 0.58 11.50
CA ASP A 74 -1.77 0.96 11.68
C ASP A 74 -2.32 1.87 10.58
N LEU A 75 -1.42 2.53 9.84
CA LEU A 75 -1.72 3.41 8.72
C LEU A 75 -1.80 2.68 7.36
N LEU A 76 -1.61 1.37 7.32
CA LEU A 76 -1.55 0.59 6.09
C LEU A 76 -2.92 -0.04 5.78
N ARG A 77 -3.38 0.17 4.54
CA ARG A 77 -4.74 -0.12 4.07
C ARG A 77 -4.72 -0.57 2.60
N PHE A 78 -5.73 -1.27 2.09
CA PHE A 78 -5.77 -1.84 0.71
C PHE A 78 -7.05 -1.57 -0.08
N ILE A 79 -6.93 -0.90 -1.23
CA ILE A 79 -8.03 -0.62 -2.14
C ILE A 79 -8.06 -1.75 -3.17
N TYR A 80 -9.22 -2.38 -3.36
CA TYR A 80 -9.42 -3.54 -4.25
C TYR A 80 -10.12 -3.17 -5.54
#